data_AF-A0A093ZEF1-F1
#
_entry.id   AF-A0A093ZEF1-F1
#
_cell.length_a   1.000
_cell.length_b   1.000
_cell.length_c   1.000
_cell.angle_alpha   90.00
_cell.angle_beta   90.00
_cell.angle_gamma   90.00
#
_symmetry.space_group_name_H-M   'P 1'
#
loop_
_entity.id
_entity.type
_entity.pdbx_description
1 polymer ?
#
loop_
_entity_poly.entity_id
_entity_poly.type
_entity_poly.pdbx_seq_one_letter_code
_entity_poly.pdbx_strand_id
1 'polypeptide(L)'
;MRLHNLQVTCLLSAVALAFPTLTTPPSPPTIIESSPNPIGSLYPTSITGTLNGTIAVVPIPYSLARDLIPSQYGILKKAYKEALPGFPRDMYPLIVRSIIDHDVGMNGTRLIDDFQSVHIFYPFVDLLGDGYSNFIYGKYLIITGTHEVAINGSEGYGQVVIRSTFKPENNSYGFFHPDPPPHSSKTRQIFSDAYENGKRDAVVKTNFKPLKSLGPWPLDFYVNITNQPVFADGKTCLQQINLYNTSLSTGANAPVGLKGDIKVAAPYLPKDSSFKNVFGIKVDIAFIERNGLDSAPTAPAMPPAA
;
A
#
# COMPACT_ATOMS: atom_id res chain seq x y z
N MET A 1 -44.11 55.82 29.35
CA MET A 1 -43.12 56.91 29.20
C MET A 1 -41.78 56.39 29.69
N ARG A 2 -40.74 56.47 28.85
CA ARG A 2 -39.30 56.18 29.05
C ARG A 2 -38.82 54.71 29.12
N LEU A 3 -38.16 54.34 28.02
CA LEU A 3 -37.13 53.32 27.88
C LEU A 3 -35.91 53.60 28.79
N HIS A 4 -35.13 52.56 29.13
CA HIS A 4 -33.74 52.44 28.69
C HIS A 4 -33.17 51.03 28.90
N ASN A 5 -32.48 50.57 27.84
CA ASN A 5 -31.63 49.39 27.74
C ASN A 5 -30.37 49.53 28.61
N LEU A 6 -29.79 48.40 29.04
CA LEU A 6 -28.34 48.19 28.96
C LEU A 6 -27.98 46.71 29.12
N GLN A 7 -27.30 46.18 28.10
CA GLN A 7 -26.64 44.87 28.10
C GLN A 7 -25.36 44.93 28.94
N VAL A 8 -25.02 43.82 29.59
CA VAL A 8 -23.68 43.60 30.16
C VAL A 8 -23.15 42.28 29.63
N THR A 9 -22.15 42.40 28.75
CA THR A 9 -21.32 41.33 28.19
C THR A 9 -20.16 41.06 29.15
N CYS A 10 -19.97 39.82 29.57
CA CYS A 10 -18.80 39.41 30.38
C CYS A 10 -17.61 39.08 29.46
N LEU A 11 -16.53 39.87 29.55
CA LEU A 11 -15.20 39.51 29.04
C LEU A 11 -14.49 38.63 30.08
N LEU A 12 -14.04 37.45 29.69
CA LEU A 12 -13.05 36.65 30.41
C LEU A 12 -11.69 36.80 29.73
N SER A 13 -10.78 37.52 30.37
CA SER A 13 -9.36 37.59 29.99
C SER A 13 -8.64 36.35 30.52
N ALA A 14 -8.10 35.52 29.63
CA ALA A 14 -7.17 34.45 29.98
C ALA A 14 -5.73 34.94 29.82
N VAL A 15 -4.97 34.93 30.92
CA VAL A 15 -3.52 35.16 30.92
C VAL A 15 -2.85 33.84 30.54
N ALA A 16 -2.28 33.76 29.34
CA ALA A 16 -1.47 32.62 28.91
C ALA A 16 -0.02 32.84 29.35
N LEU A 17 0.47 31.99 30.27
CA LEU A 17 1.88 31.86 30.60
C LEU A 17 2.57 31.12 29.45
N ALA A 18 3.47 31.81 28.74
CA ALA A 18 4.28 31.23 27.68
C ALA A 18 5.37 30.33 28.26
N PHE A 19 5.18 29.01 28.16
CA PHE A 19 6.29 28.07 28.25
C PHE A 19 7.00 28.03 26.89
N PRO A 20 8.34 28.06 26.83
CA PRO A 20 9.06 27.88 25.58
C PRO A 20 8.83 26.45 25.10
N THR A 21 7.97 26.28 24.10
CA THR A 21 7.88 25.06 23.32
C THR A 21 9.22 24.89 22.61
N LEU A 22 9.96 23.85 22.96
CA LEU A 22 11.06 23.34 22.14
C LEU A 22 10.48 23.00 20.76
N THR A 23 10.62 23.92 19.82
CA THR A 23 10.27 23.68 18.43
C THR A 23 11.32 22.74 17.85
N THR A 24 10.96 21.47 17.70
CA THR A 24 11.69 20.54 16.84
C THR A 24 11.86 21.19 15.48
N PRO A 25 13.07 21.24 14.90
CA PRO A 25 13.24 21.78 13.55
C PRO A 25 12.31 21.04 12.59
N PRO A 26 11.68 21.74 11.63
CA PRO A 26 10.81 21.10 10.64
C PRO A 26 11.61 20.02 9.92
N SER A 27 11.01 18.83 9.78
CA SER A 27 11.59 17.77 8.95
C SER A 27 11.94 18.33 7.58
N PRO A 28 13.07 17.91 6.97
CA PRO A 28 13.42 18.35 5.63
C PRO A 28 12.25 18.09 4.66
N PRO A 29 12.04 18.96 3.67
CA PRO A 29 10.91 18.83 2.75
C PRO A 29 10.96 17.48 2.05
N THR A 30 9.81 16.81 2.07
CA THR A 30 9.50 15.56 1.40
C THR A 30 9.92 15.63 -0.08
N ILE A 31 10.90 14.82 -0.49
CA ILE A 31 11.25 14.63 -1.91
C ILE A 31 10.46 13.42 -2.40
N ILE A 32 9.24 13.66 -2.86
CA ILE A 32 8.45 12.63 -3.54
C ILE A 32 8.90 12.61 -5.00
N GLU A 33 9.54 11.52 -5.43
CA GLU A 33 9.81 11.28 -6.86
C GLU A 33 8.55 10.74 -7.56
N SER A 34 7.40 11.41 -7.38
CA SER A 34 6.11 11.10 -8.04
C SER A 34 5.58 12.37 -8.70
N SER A 35 4.86 12.21 -9.80
CA SER A 35 4.15 13.34 -10.42
C SER A 35 2.74 13.48 -9.81
N PRO A 36 2.10 14.65 -9.92
CA PRO A 36 0.73 14.86 -9.42
C PRO A 36 -0.27 13.86 -9.99
N ASN A 37 -1.37 13.62 -9.26
CA ASN A 37 -2.43 12.70 -9.65
C ASN A 37 -3.09 13.16 -10.97
N PRO A 38 -2.91 12.42 -12.09
CA PRO A 38 -3.41 12.84 -13.39
C PRO A 38 -4.91 12.61 -13.58
N ILE A 39 -5.59 11.92 -12.64
CA ILE A 39 -7.00 11.53 -12.79
C ILE A 39 -7.93 12.18 -11.77
N GLY A 40 -7.42 13.02 -10.85
CA GLY A 40 -8.22 13.55 -9.74
C GLY A 40 -9.46 14.35 -10.18
N SER A 41 -9.36 15.12 -11.26
CA SER A 41 -10.49 15.85 -11.84
C SER A 41 -11.35 15.01 -12.79
N LEU A 42 -10.85 13.86 -13.25
CA LEU A 42 -11.59 12.95 -14.14
C LEU A 42 -12.62 12.10 -13.38
N TYR A 43 -12.38 11.87 -12.08
CA TYR A 43 -13.28 11.12 -11.20
C TYR A 43 -13.70 11.98 -9.99
N PRO A 44 -14.50 13.03 -10.20
CA PRO A 44 -14.75 14.06 -9.18
C PRO A 44 -15.48 13.56 -7.93
N THR A 45 -16.17 12.42 -8.02
CA THR A 45 -16.93 11.81 -6.91
C THR A 45 -16.22 10.61 -6.28
N SER A 46 -15.00 10.28 -6.72
CA SER A 46 -14.23 9.15 -6.20
C SER A 46 -13.00 9.65 -5.45
N ILE A 47 -12.57 8.85 -4.47
CA ILE A 47 -11.23 9.01 -3.91
C ILE A 47 -10.23 8.52 -4.96
N THR A 48 -9.21 9.32 -5.23
CA THR A 48 -8.14 9.01 -6.18
C THR A 48 -6.80 9.43 -5.60
N GLY A 49 -5.72 8.85 -6.10
CA GLY A 49 -4.36 9.22 -5.73
C GLY A 49 -3.36 8.48 -6.62
N THR A 50 -2.11 8.45 -6.18
CA THR A 50 -1.04 7.69 -6.82
C THR A 50 -0.35 6.76 -5.82
N LEU A 51 0.17 5.64 -6.32
CA LEU A 51 1.01 4.70 -5.61
C LEU A 51 2.37 4.66 -6.29
N ASN A 52 3.40 5.21 -5.63
CA ASN A 52 4.78 5.11 -6.11
C ASN A 52 5.57 4.18 -5.19
N GLY A 53 6.26 3.19 -5.74
CA GLY A 53 7.09 2.31 -4.95
C GLY A 53 7.43 0.99 -5.64
N THR A 54 7.44 -0.07 -4.86
CA THR A 54 7.81 -1.41 -5.31
C THR A 54 6.75 -2.45 -4.98
N ILE A 55 6.54 -3.37 -5.91
CA ILE A 55 5.64 -4.52 -5.76
C ILE A 55 6.44 -5.77 -6.08
N ALA A 56 6.69 -6.61 -5.08
CA ALA A 56 7.51 -7.80 -5.21
C ALA A 56 6.71 -9.08 -5.02
N VAL A 57 7.03 -10.09 -5.83
CA VAL A 57 6.42 -11.41 -5.80
C VAL A 57 7.39 -12.37 -5.13
N VAL A 58 7.08 -12.74 -3.90
CA VAL A 58 7.88 -13.60 -3.03
C VAL A 58 7.32 -15.03 -3.09
N PRO A 59 8.05 -15.99 -3.68
CA PRO A 59 7.66 -17.40 -3.60
C PRO A 59 7.82 -17.88 -2.16
N ILE A 60 6.71 -18.27 -1.54
CA ILE A 60 6.69 -18.95 -0.23
C ILE A 60 6.15 -20.37 -0.37
N PRO A 61 6.52 -21.32 0.50
CA PRO A 61 5.92 -22.65 0.48
C PRO A 61 4.39 -22.57 0.53
N TYR A 62 3.71 -23.36 -0.29
CA TYR A 62 2.24 -23.37 -0.31
C TYR A 62 1.65 -23.72 1.06
N SER A 63 2.31 -24.60 1.82
CA SER A 63 1.93 -24.92 3.21
C SER A 63 1.95 -23.70 4.12
N LEU A 64 2.98 -22.85 4.00
CA LEU A 64 3.06 -21.61 4.79
C LEU A 64 1.92 -20.65 4.45
N ALA A 65 1.58 -20.50 3.15
CA ALA A 65 0.42 -19.70 2.77
C ALA A 65 -0.87 -20.25 3.38
N ARG A 66 -1.01 -21.59 3.45
CA ARG A 66 -2.19 -22.23 4.04
C ARG A 66 -2.31 -22.04 5.54
N ASP A 67 -1.20 -21.95 6.25
CA ASP A 67 -1.16 -21.67 7.69
C ASP A 67 -1.50 -20.21 8.00
N LEU A 68 -1.22 -19.29 7.05
CA LEU A 68 -1.39 -17.85 7.22
C LEU A 68 -2.77 -17.35 6.80
N ILE A 69 -3.32 -17.91 5.72
CA ILE A 69 -4.67 -17.59 5.24
C ILE A 69 -5.68 -18.35 6.11
N PRO A 70 -6.75 -17.69 6.61
CA PRO A 70 -7.76 -18.38 7.41
C PRO A 70 -8.31 -19.63 6.72
N SER A 71 -8.51 -20.71 7.49
CA SER A 71 -8.81 -22.04 6.95
C SER A 71 -10.15 -22.12 6.24
N GLN A 72 -11.08 -21.21 6.53
CA GLN A 72 -12.38 -21.13 5.87
C GLN A 72 -12.30 -20.63 4.42
N TYR A 73 -11.21 -19.96 4.02
CA TYR A 73 -11.07 -19.43 2.66
C TYR A 73 -10.20 -20.34 1.80
N GLY A 74 -10.64 -20.59 0.57
CA GLY A 74 -9.88 -21.36 -0.41
C GLY A 74 -8.68 -20.59 -0.96
N ILE A 75 -7.80 -21.28 -1.68
CA ILE A 75 -6.77 -20.65 -2.52
C ILE A 75 -6.96 -21.15 -3.94
N LEU A 76 -7.13 -20.21 -4.88
CA LEU A 76 -7.36 -20.47 -6.30
C LEU A 76 -6.05 -20.84 -7.00
N LYS A 77 -5.58 -22.08 -6.75
CA LYS A 77 -4.30 -22.60 -7.29
C LYS A 77 -4.18 -22.51 -8.80
N LYS A 78 -5.28 -22.77 -9.51
CA LYS A 78 -5.32 -22.72 -10.97
C LYS A 78 -5.07 -21.28 -11.46
N ALA A 79 -5.76 -20.31 -10.86
CA ALA A 79 -5.68 -18.90 -11.23
C ALA A 79 -4.25 -18.34 -11.12
N TYR A 80 -3.57 -18.52 -9.99
CA TYR A 80 -2.23 -17.95 -9.84
C TYR A 80 -1.18 -18.66 -10.70
N LYS A 81 -1.35 -19.95 -10.99
CA LYS A 81 -0.44 -20.69 -11.88
C LYS A 81 -0.60 -20.28 -13.34
N GLU A 82 -1.83 -19.99 -13.76
CA GLU A 82 -2.11 -19.43 -15.10
C GLU A 82 -1.57 -18.01 -15.23
N ALA A 83 -1.71 -17.18 -14.18
CA ALA A 83 -1.22 -15.81 -14.17
C ALA A 83 0.31 -15.69 -14.03
N LEU A 84 1.00 -16.71 -13.50
CA LEU A 84 2.46 -16.77 -13.38
C LEU A 84 3.05 -18.02 -14.07
N PRO A 85 3.13 -18.01 -15.42
CA PRO A 85 3.80 -19.09 -16.13
C PRO A 85 5.25 -19.28 -15.64
N GLY A 86 5.61 -20.52 -15.31
CA GLY A 86 6.94 -20.84 -14.79
C GLY A 86 7.17 -20.52 -13.31
N PHE A 87 6.12 -20.15 -12.56
CA PHE A 87 6.23 -20.02 -11.10
C PHE A 87 6.66 -21.35 -10.46
N PRO A 88 7.52 -21.33 -9.41
CA PRO A 88 8.03 -22.56 -8.82
C PRO A 88 6.91 -23.49 -8.32
N ARG A 89 7.12 -24.81 -8.47
CA ARG A 89 6.20 -25.83 -7.96
C ARG A 89 6.10 -25.74 -6.44
N ASP A 90 4.91 -26.07 -5.93
CA ASP A 90 4.59 -26.09 -4.50
C ASP A 90 4.85 -24.77 -3.76
N MET A 91 4.91 -23.66 -4.51
CA MET A 91 4.99 -22.31 -3.99
C MET A 91 3.69 -21.53 -4.20
N TYR A 92 3.55 -20.47 -3.43
CA TYR A 92 2.48 -19.48 -3.47
C TYR A 92 3.08 -18.06 -3.60
N PRO A 93 2.47 -17.16 -4.40
CA PRO A 93 2.97 -15.81 -4.62
C PRO A 93 2.54 -14.87 -3.50
N LEU A 94 3.33 -14.78 -2.43
CA LEU A 94 3.18 -13.71 -1.44
C LEU A 94 3.57 -12.37 -2.10
N ILE A 95 2.77 -11.33 -1.91
CA ILE A 95 3.06 -9.99 -2.44
C ILE A 95 3.53 -9.09 -1.30
N VAL A 96 4.69 -8.50 -1.48
CA VAL A 96 5.19 -7.43 -0.60
C VAL A 96 5.17 -6.14 -1.40
N ARG A 97 4.29 -5.21 -1.02
CA ARG A 97 4.13 -3.90 -1.66
C ARG A 97 4.61 -2.82 -0.68
N SER A 98 5.65 -2.09 -1.06
CA SER A 98 6.22 -0.98 -0.28
C SER A 98 6.10 0.30 -1.11
N ILE A 99 5.22 1.21 -0.71
CA ILE A 99 4.82 2.36 -1.52
C ILE A 99 4.67 3.63 -0.69
N ILE A 100 4.59 4.76 -1.39
CA ILE A 100 4.01 6.01 -0.90
C ILE A 100 2.64 6.18 -1.56
N ASP A 101 1.63 6.43 -0.74
CA ASP A 101 0.33 6.94 -1.17
C ASP A 101 0.48 8.45 -1.30
N HIS A 102 0.33 8.97 -2.52
CA HIS A 102 0.56 10.37 -2.84
C HIS A 102 -0.67 11.04 -3.47
N ASP A 103 -0.89 12.31 -3.12
CA ASP A 103 -1.94 13.16 -3.70
C ASP A 103 -3.34 12.53 -3.61
N VAL A 104 -3.59 11.89 -2.46
CA VAL A 104 -4.85 11.20 -2.18
C VAL A 104 -5.92 12.21 -1.84
N GLY A 105 -6.99 12.20 -2.62
CA GLY A 105 -8.01 13.23 -2.54
C GLY A 105 -9.24 12.95 -3.40
N MET A 106 -10.11 13.95 -3.48
CA MET A 106 -11.36 13.90 -4.23
C MET A 106 -11.49 15.16 -5.08
N ASN A 107 -11.96 15.03 -6.33
CA ASN A 107 -12.11 16.15 -7.26
C ASN A 107 -10.82 16.99 -7.43
N GLY A 108 -9.68 16.31 -7.50
CA GLY A 108 -8.36 16.96 -7.61
C GLY A 108 -7.93 17.77 -6.39
N THR A 109 -8.68 17.70 -5.28
CA THR A 109 -8.33 18.32 -4.01
C THR A 109 -7.79 17.26 -3.07
N ARG A 110 -6.53 17.40 -2.65
CA ARG A 110 -5.90 16.53 -1.65
C ARG A 110 -6.65 16.58 -0.32
N LEU A 111 -6.97 15.40 0.21
CA LEU A 111 -7.72 15.24 1.46
C LEU A 111 -6.86 14.75 2.61
N ILE A 112 -5.82 13.99 2.31
CA ILE A 112 -4.89 13.44 3.31
C ILE A 112 -3.45 13.70 2.88
N ASP A 113 -2.56 13.73 3.87
CA ASP A 113 -1.15 13.88 3.61
C ASP A 113 -0.52 12.62 3.02
N ASP A 114 0.59 12.79 2.28
CA ASP A 114 1.31 11.67 1.68
C ASP A 114 1.89 10.77 2.77
N PHE A 115 1.67 9.47 2.67
CA PHE A 115 2.14 8.51 3.67
C PHE A 115 2.77 7.29 3.03
N GLN A 116 3.66 6.63 3.78
CA GLN A 116 4.28 5.39 3.35
C GLN A 116 3.56 4.21 3.95
N SER A 117 3.49 3.13 3.18
CA SER A 117 2.88 1.89 3.61
C SER A 117 3.62 0.67 3.06
N VAL A 118 3.64 -0.39 3.87
CA VAL A 118 4.08 -1.73 3.48
C VAL A 118 2.93 -2.71 3.73
N HIS A 119 2.52 -3.38 2.66
CA HIS A 119 1.50 -4.41 2.67
C HIS A 119 2.14 -5.78 2.45
N ILE A 120 1.64 -6.77 3.20
CA ILE A 120 1.96 -8.19 3.03
C ILE A 120 0.65 -8.87 2.64
N PHE A 121 0.56 -9.19 1.35
CA PHE A 121 -0.69 -9.61 0.71
C PHE A 121 -0.62 -11.06 0.22
N TYR A 122 -1.75 -11.72 0.37
CA TYR A 122 -2.00 -13.08 -0.08
C TYR A 122 -3.10 -13.04 -1.15
N PRO A 123 -2.75 -12.91 -2.46
CA PRO A 123 -3.72 -12.85 -3.57
C PRO A 123 -4.33 -14.22 -3.94
N PHE A 124 -5.32 -14.22 -4.83
CA PHE A 124 -5.99 -15.45 -5.30
C PHE A 124 -6.65 -16.26 -4.17
N VAL A 125 -7.18 -15.56 -3.17
CA VAL A 125 -7.96 -16.15 -2.09
C VAL A 125 -9.42 -16.23 -2.52
N ASP A 126 -10.03 -17.39 -2.29
CA ASP A 126 -11.45 -17.63 -2.55
C ASP A 126 -12.26 -17.28 -1.31
N LEU A 127 -12.59 -16.00 -1.19
CA LEU A 127 -13.39 -15.46 -0.09
C LEU A 127 -14.84 -15.97 -0.16
N LEU A 128 -15.39 -16.10 -1.37
CA LEU A 128 -16.80 -16.44 -1.60
C LEU A 128 -17.06 -17.96 -1.64
N GLY A 129 -16.01 -18.77 -1.81
CA GLY A 129 -16.14 -20.22 -1.98
C GLY A 129 -16.67 -20.62 -3.35
N ASP A 130 -16.57 -19.74 -4.35
CA ASP A 130 -17.13 -19.94 -5.69
C ASP A 130 -16.13 -20.57 -6.68
N GLY A 131 -14.88 -20.75 -6.27
CA GLY A 131 -13.82 -21.35 -7.07
C GLY A 131 -13.29 -20.46 -8.21
N TYR A 132 -13.67 -19.18 -8.28
CA TYR A 132 -13.32 -18.28 -9.39
C TYR A 132 -12.97 -16.84 -8.96
N SER A 133 -13.69 -16.26 -8.02
CA SER A 133 -13.53 -14.85 -7.63
C SER A 133 -12.26 -14.64 -6.80
N ASN A 134 -11.34 -13.81 -7.31
CA ASN A 134 -10.02 -13.62 -6.70
C ASN A 134 -10.01 -12.43 -5.76
N PHE A 135 -9.65 -12.69 -4.50
CA PHE A 135 -9.46 -11.67 -3.47
C PHE A 135 -8.03 -11.68 -2.95
N ILE A 136 -7.63 -10.58 -2.32
CA ILE A 136 -6.43 -10.48 -1.52
C ILE A 136 -6.80 -10.56 -0.03
N TYR A 137 -6.22 -11.51 0.68
CA TYR A 137 -6.17 -11.45 2.13
C TYR A 137 -4.99 -10.58 2.57
N GLY A 138 -5.25 -9.57 3.40
CA GLY A 138 -4.26 -8.58 3.85
C GLY A 138 -4.41 -8.20 5.31
N LYS A 139 -3.94 -9.07 6.21
CA LYS A 139 -4.11 -8.92 7.67
C LYS A 139 -3.36 -7.72 8.26
N TYR A 140 -2.08 -7.55 7.92
CA TYR A 140 -1.22 -6.53 8.51
C TYR A 140 -0.97 -5.41 7.53
N LEU A 141 -1.02 -4.17 8.03
CA LEU A 141 -0.63 -2.97 7.30
C LEU A 141 0.39 -2.21 8.14
N ILE A 142 1.60 -2.04 7.61
CA ILE A 142 2.64 -1.21 8.24
C ILE A 142 2.55 0.17 7.59
N ILE A 143 2.29 1.22 8.36
CA ILE A 143 1.95 2.55 7.82
C ILE A 143 2.62 3.68 8.60
N THR A 144 2.84 4.84 7.98
CA THR A 144 3.38 6.02 8.66
C THR A 144 2.54 6.34 9.90
N GLY A 145 3.16 6.24 11.07
CA GLY A 145 2.46 6.19 12.36
C GLY A 145 1.75 7.49 12.78
N THR A 146 1.93 8.58 12.04
CA THR A 146 1.34 9.90 12.29
C THR A 146 0.13 10.22 11.41
N HIS A 147 -0.27 9.32 10.50
CA HIS A 147 -1.35 9.56 9.53
C HIS A 147 -2.67 8.94 10.00
N GLU A 148 -3.31 9.56 11.01
CA GLU A 148 -4.48 8.99 11.69
C GLU A 148 -5.68 8.73 10.78
N VAL A 149 -5.89 9.54 9.73
CA VAL A 149 -7.00 9.31 8.78
C VAL A 149 -6.80 7.99 8.02
N ALA A 150 -5.58 7.74 7.52
CA ALA A 150 -5.26 6.51 6.81
C ALA A 150 -5.28 5.30 7.75
N ILE A 151 -4.75 5.46 8.97
CA ILE A 151 -4.78 4.43 10.01
C ILE A 151 -6.22 4.01 10.33
N ASN A 152 -7.09 4.97 10.67
CA ASN A 152 -8.48 4.69 11.03
C ASN A 152 -9.25 4.09 9.85
N GLY A 153 -8.99 4.55 8.63
CA GLY A 153 -9.57 3.98 7.41
C GLY A 153 -9.22 2.50 7.26
N SER A 154 -7.94 2.14 7.41
CA SER A 154 -7.48 0.76 7.30
C SER A 154 -7.97 -0.15 8.43
N GLU A 155 -7.99 0.34 9.67
CA GLU A 155 -8.57 -0.39 10.81
C GLU A 155 -10.07 -0.65 10.60
N GLY A 156 -10.79 0.27 9.94
CA GLY A 156 -12.19 0.10 9.55
C GLY A 156 -12.45 -1.10 8.62
N TYR A 157 -11.45 -1.54 7.84
CA TYR A 157 -11.51 -2.75 7.01
C TYR A 157 -11.02 -4.01 7.73
N GLY A 158 -10.80 -3.95 9.05
CA GLY A 158 -10.35 -5.06 9.88
C GLY A 158 -8.85 -5.36 9.79
N GLN A 159 -8.05 -4.49 9.16
CA GLN A 159 -6.60 -4.66 9.14
C GLN A 159 -6.00 -4.37 10.51
N VAL A 160 -4.98 -5.13 10.87
CA VAL A 160 -4.12 -4.82 12.02
C VAL A 160 -3.07 -3.82 11.57
N VAL A 161 -3.26 -2.56 11.95
CA VAL A 161 -2.37 -1.46 11.59
C VAL A 161 -1.19 -1.37 12.54
N ILE A 162 0.00 -1.28 11.96
CA ILE A 162 1.27 -1.13 12.65
C ILE A 162 1.80 0.26 12.36
N ARG A 163 1.80 1.11 13.39
CA ARG A 163 2.35 2.46 13.32
C ARG A 163 3.88 2.39 13.21
N SER A 164 4.41 3.00 12.16
CA SER A 164 5.81 2.86 11.77
C SER A 164 6.45 4.16 11.28
N THR A 165 7.79 4.16 11.28
CA THR A 165 8.62 5.12 10.54
C THR A 165 9.34 4.40 9.41
N PHE A 166 9.85 5.14 8.43
CA PHE A 166 10.43 4.56 7.22
C PHE A 166 11.80 5.17 6.91
N LYS A 167 12.62 4.40 6.20
CA LYS A 167 13.87 4.87 5.60
C LYS A 167 13.92 4.49 4.11
N PRO A 168 14.08 5.46 3.20
CA PRO A 168 14.03 6.90 3.46
C PRO A 168 12.65 7.33 4.00
N GLU A 169 12.66 8.36 4.82
CA GLU A 169 11.44 9.01 5.28
C GLU A 169 10.87 9.84 4.11
N ASN A 170 9.55 9.87 3.99
CA ASN A 170 8.84 10.71 3.03
C ASN A 170 9.22 10.46 1.56
N ASN A 171 9.62 9.22 1.24
CA ASN A 171 9.98 8.82 -0.11
C ASN A 171 9.69 7.32 -0.31
N SER A 172 9.15 6.95 -1.47
CA SER A 172 8.76 5.56 -1.78
C SER A 172 9.92 4.57 -1.63
N TYR A 173 11.13 5.01 -1.97
CA TYR A 173 12.37 4.26 -1.83
C TYR A 173 13.57 5.20 -1.92
N GLY A 174 14.70 4.77 -1.36
CA GLY A 174 15.98 5.46 -1.48
C GLY A 174 16.86 4.80 -2.52
N PHE A 175 17.79 5.56 -3.08
CA PHE A 175 18.86 5.00 -3.89
C PHE A 175 20.15 4.98 -3.06
N PHE A 176 20.79 3.82 -2.93
CA PHE A 176 22.13 3.77 -2.34
C PHE A 176 23.15 4.41 -3.30
N HIS A 177 23.70 5.58 -2.94
CA HIS A 177 25.01 6.09 -3.41
C HIS A 177 25.62 7.07 -2.40
N PRO A 178 26.92 6.96 -2.06
CA PRO A 178 27.80 8.12 -2.10
C PRO A 178 28.28 8.30 -3.55
N ASP A 179 28.20 9.51 -4.09
CA ASP A 179 28.53 9.90 -5.49
C ASP A 179 29.42 8.95 -6.30
N PRO A 180 28.99 8.49 -7.49
CA PRO A 180 29.92 8.09 -8.53
C PRO A 180 30.22 9.29 -9.45
N PRO A 181 31.44 9.38 -10.03
CA PRO A 181 31.74 10.32 -11.10
C PRO A 181 30.79 10.14 -12.29
N PRO A 182 30.69 11.13 -13.22
CA PRO A 182 29.67 11.22 -14.28
C PRO A 182 29.55 10.05 -15.28
N HIS A 183 30.29 8.95 -15.11
CA HIS A 183 30.39 7.85 -16.08
C HIS A 183 30.37 6.44 -15.46
N SER A 184 29.94 6.26 -14.20
CA SER A 184 29.83 4.92 -13.61
C SER A 184 28.48 4.26 -13.94
N SER A 185 28.52 3.17 -14.71
CA SER A 185 27.36 2.34 -15.10
C SER A 185 26.82 1.43 -13.97
N LYS A 186 27.14 1.70 -12.70
CA LYS A 186 26.67 0.90 -11.57
C LYS A 186 25.18 1.21 -11.32
N THR A 187 24.32 0.23 -11.59
CA THR A 187 22.87 0.29 -11.35
C THR A 187 22.59 0.62 -9.88
N ARG A 188 21.86 1.72 -9.64
CA ARG A 188 21.50 2.19 -8.31
C ARG A 188 20.69 1.11 -7.58
N GLN A 189 21.07 0.76 -6.35
CA GLN A 189 20.24 -0.11 -5.52
C GLN A 189 19.09 0.71 -4.94
N ILE A 190 17.89 0.16 -4.99
CA ILE A 190 16.65 0.74 -4.47
C ILE A 190 16.36 0.07 -3.13
N PHE A 191 16.12 0.84 -2.08
CA PHE A 191 15.77 0.29 -0.77
C PHE A 191 14.59 1.00 -0.13
N SER A 192 13.87 0.26 0.71
CA SER A 192 12.84 0.80 1.60
C SER A 192 12.77 -0.08 2.84
N ASP A 193 12.94 0.56 3.99
CA ASP A 193 12.96 -0.08 5.30
C ASP A 193 11.84 0.51 6.17
N ALA A 194 11.03 -0.36 6.78
CA ALA A 194 9.96 0.03 7.69
C ALA A 194 10.30 -0.37 9.13
N TYR A 195 10.14 0.55 10.07
CA TYR A 195 10.47 0.38 11.49
C TYR A 195 9.19 0.53 12.31
N GLU A 196 8.77 -0.53 12.99
CA GLU A 196 7.68 -0.47 13.97
C GLU A 196 8.10 0.41 15.16
N ASN A 197 7.17 1.22 15.66
CA ASN A 197 7.43 2.10 16.79
C ASN A 197 8.00 1.31 17.98
N GLY A 198 9.12 1.79 18.52
CA GLY A 198 9.83 1.15 19.65
C GLY A 198 10.79 0.02 19.25
N LYS A 199 10.83 -0.42 17.99
CA LYS A 199 11.84 -1.37 17.50
C LYS A 199 13.06 -0.65 16.94
N ARG A 200 14.25 -1.22 17.23
CA ARG A 200 15.53 -0.72 16.70
C ARG A 200 15.81 -1.21 15.28
N ASP A 201 15.42 -2.45 15.00
CA ASP A 201 15.57 -3.07 13.69
C ASP A 201 14.32 -2.88 12.85
N ALA A 202 14.52 -2.71 11.54
CA ALA A 202 13.40 -2.62 10.61
C ALA A 202 12.66 -3.97 10.55
N VAL A 203 11.33 -3.90 10.61
CA VAL A 203 10.44 -5.05 10.54
C VAL A 203 10.22 -5.55 9.12
N VAL A 204 10.38 -4.66 8.13
CA VAL A 204 10.48 -5.02 6.73
C VAL A 204 11.67 -4.28 6.13
N LYS A 205 12.50 -5.01 5.37
CA LYS A 205 13.60 -4.42 4.59
C LYS A 205 13.52 -4.90 3.16
N THR A 206 13.68 -3.97 2.23
CA THR A 206 13.76 -4.28 0.80
C THR A 206 15.06 -3.73 0.23
N ASN A 207 15.70 -4.49 -0.65
CA ASN A 207 16.85 -4.02 -1.41
C ASN A 207 16.83 -4.65 -2.80
N PHE A 208 16.64 -3.82 -3.83
CA PHE A 208 16.47 -4.23 -5.21
C PHE A 208 17.49 -3.58 -6.13
N LYS A 209 17.76 -4.26 -7.25
CA LYS A 209 18.45 -3.71 -8.41
C LYS A 209 17.48 -3.66 -9.59
N PRO A 210 17.45 -2.54 -10.33
CA PRO A 210 16.74 -2.47 -11.60
C PRO A 210 17.24 -3.51 -12.60
N LEU A 211 16.31 -4.07 -13.35
CA LEU A 211 16.55 -4.99 -14.46
C LEU A 211 16.41 -4.25 -15.80
N LYS A 212 17.02 -4.82 -16.84
CA LYS A 212 16.86 -4.33 -18.22
C LYS A 212 15.49 -4.64 -18.83
N SER A 213 14.75 -5.57 -18.24
CA SER A 213 13.41 -5.98 -18.64
C SER A 213 12.54 -6.16 -17.40
N LEU A 214 11.22 -6.22 -17.59
CA LEU A 214 10.24 -6.35 -16.49
C LEU A 214 10.34 -7.66 -15.71
N GLY A 215 10.88 -8.70 -16.35
CA GLY A 215 10.65 -10.10 -16.02
C GLY A 215 11.15 -10.57 -14.65
N PRO A 216 10.77 -11.82 -14.27
CA PRO A 216 10.13 -12.83 -15.11
C PRO A 216 8.59 -12.75 -15.16
N TRP A 217 7.96 -11.89 -14.35
CA TRP A 217 6.50 -11.81 -14.28
C TRP A 217 5.95 -10.77 -15.28
N PRO A 218 4.90 -11.10 -16.05
CA PRO A 218 4.33 -10.18 -17.03
C PRO A 218 3.63 -9.00 -16.36
N LEU A 219 3.49 -7.87 -17.06
CA LEU A 219 2.80 -6.69 -16.51
C LEU A 219 1.35 -7.02 -16.14
N ASP A 220 0.67 -7.80 -16.98
CA ASP A 220 -0.72 -8.22 -16.77
C ASP A 220 -0.92 -8.98 -15.45
N PHE A 221 0.11 -9.68 -14.96
CA PHE A 221 0.05 -10.28 -13.63
C PHE A 221 -0.07 -9.20 -12.55
N TYR A 222 0.77 -8.16 -12.58
CA TYR A 222 0.71 -7.06 -11.62
C TYR A 222 -0.59 -6.27 -11.72
N VAL A 223 -1.07 -6.03 -12.95
CA VAL A 223 -2.40 -5.43 -13.18
C VAL A 223 -3.49 -6.28 -12.53
N ASN A 224 -3.46 -7.60 -12.73
CA ASN A 224 -4.43 -8.52 -12.12
C ASN A 224 -4.38 -8.46 -10.59
N ILE A 225 -3.23 -8.73 -9.98
CA ILE A 225 -3.15 -8.87 -8.52
C ILE A 225 -3.44 -7.55 -7.81
N THR A 226 -3.01 -6.41 -8.33
CA THR A 226 -3.23 -5.11 -7.66
C THR A 226 -4.68 -4.61 -7.76
N ASN A 227 -5.49 -5.19 -8.65
CA ASN A 227 -6.90 -4.85 -8.82
C ASN A 227 -7.87 -5.84 -8.15
N GLN A 228 -7.37 -6.88 -7.46
CA GLN A 228 -8.20 -7.78 -6.66
C GLN A 228 -8.72 -7.03 -5.41
N PRO A 229 -9.99 -7.22 -5.00
CA PRO A 229 -10.49 -6.65 -3.75
C PRO A 229 -9.73 -7.20 -2.53
N VAL A 230 -9.40 -6.32 -1.60
CA VAL A 230 -8.63 -6.63 -0.39
C VAL A 230 -9.58 -6.77 0.80
N PHE A 231 -9.39 -7.82 1.60
CA PHE A 231 -10.10 -8.02 2.87
C PHE A 231 -9.16 -8.48 3.98
N ALA A 232 -9.56 -8.28 5.22
CA ALA A 232 -8.85 -8.80 6.40
C ALA A 232 -9.74 -9.67 7.29
N ASP A 233 -11.00 -9.29 7.51
CA ASP A 233 -11.93 -10.02 8.38
C ASP A 233 -13.07 -10.72 7.63
N GLY A 234 -13.14 -10.52 6.30
CA GLY A 234 -14.14 -11.09 5.41
C GLY A 234 -15.52 -10.42 5.46
N LYS A 235 -15.64 -9.24 6.10
CA LYS A 235 -16.91 -8.49 6.18
C LYS A 235 -16.97 -7.36 5.17
N THR A 236 -15.90 -6.59 5.06
CA THR A 236 -15.80 -5.45 4.16
C THR A 236 -14.56 -5.57 3.27
N CYS A 237 -14.75 -5.25 1.99
CA CYS A 237 -13.68 -5.22 1.00
C CYS A 237 -13.32 -3.77 0.67
N LEU A 238 -12.02 -3.53 0.57
CA LEU A 238 -11.48 -2.35 -0.09
C LEU A 238 -11.16 -2.71 -1.54
N GLN A 239 -11.65 -1.94 -2.50
CA GLN A 239 -11.24 -2.09 -3.89
C GLN A 239 -10.51 -0.83 -4.36
N GLN A 240 -9.21 -0.99 -4.61
CA GLN A 240 -8.36 0.02 -5.22
C GLN A 240 -8.11 -0.35 -6.68
N ILE A 241 -8.74 0.37 -7.60
CA ILE A 241 -8.59 0.15 -9.04
C ILE A 241 -7.33 0.89 -9.50
N ASN A 242 -6.30 0.13 -9.86
CA ASN A 242 -4.99 0.61 -10.23
C ASN A 242 -4.83 0.74 -11.75
N LEU A 243 -4.48 1.93 -12.22
CA LEU A 243 -4.39 2.28 -13.65
C LEU A 243 -2.93 2.31 -14.13
N TYR A 244 -2.57 1.32 -14.95
CA TYR A 244 -1.23 1.17 -15.54
C TYR A 244 -1.08 1.84 -16.92
N ASN A 245 -2.08 2.60 -17.37
CA ASN A 245 -2.12 3.26 -18.67
C ASN A 245 -2.16 4.80 -18.59
N THR A 246 -1.65 5.38 -17.51
CA THR A 246 -1.61 6.84 -17.32
C THR A 246 -0.22 7.41 -17.64
N SER A 247 -0.08 8.73 -17.58
CA SER A 247 1.23 9.40 -17.70
C SER A 247 2.24 8.97 -16.64
N LEU A 248 1.78 8.44 -15.49
CA LEU A 248 2.64 7.94 -14.41
C LEU A 248 3.29 6.60 -14.73
N SER A 249 2.71 5.82 -15.65
CA SER A 249 3.04 4.40 -15.84
C SER A 249 3.27 4.01 -17.30
N THR A 250 3.44 5.00 -18.19
CA THR A 250 3.65 4.79 -19.63
C THR A 250 4.88 5.54 -20.14
N GLY A 251 5.36 5.16 -21.33
CA GLY A 251 6.51 5.80 -21.96
C GLY A 251 7.77 5.73 -21.09
N ALA A 252 8.36 6.89 -20.77
CA ALA A 252 9.55 6.99 -19.92
C ALA A 252 9.28 6.59 -18.45
N ASN A 253 8.01 6.60 -18.02
CA ASN A 253 7.59 6.24 -16.68
C ASN A 253 7.04 4.80 -16.59
N ALA A 254 7.23 3.99 -17.65
CA ALA A 254 6.79 2.61 -17.65
C ALA A 254 7.38 1.81 -16.48
N PRO A 255 6.65 0.80 -15.94
CA PRO A 255 7.14 -0.06 -14.87
C PRO A 255 8.53 -0.63 -15.16
N VAL A 256 9.40 -0.62 -14.14
CA VAL A 256 10.78 -1.12 -14.24
C VAL A 256 10.90 -2.42 -13.46
N GLY A 257 11.37 -3.48 -14.10
CA GLY A 257 11.61 -4.76 -13.42
C GLY A 257 12.69 -4.64 -12.34
N LEU A 258 12.52 -5.39 -11.26
CA LEU A 258 13.41 -5.42 -10.10
C LEU A 258 13.83 -6.85 -9.77
N LYS A 259 15.06 -6.99 -9.25
CA LYS A 259 15.51 -8.21 -8.57
C LYS A 259 16.27 -7.87 -7.31
N GLY A 260 16.01 -8.58 -6.22
CA GLY A 260 16.67 -8.29 -4.96
C GLY A 260 16.23 -9.16 -3.80
N ASP A 261 16.37 -8.61 -2.61
CA ASP A 261 16.19 -9.30 -1.36
C ASP A 261 15.13 -8.60 -0.51
N ILE A 262 14.37 -9.39 0.24
CA ILE A 262 13.36 -8.92 1.19
C ILE A 262 13.58 -9.60 2.54
N LYS A 263 13.45 -8.85 3.62
CA LYS A 263 13.35 -9.40 4.98
C LYS A 263 12.03 -8.97 5.60
N VAL A 264 11.38 -9.90 6.30
CA VAL A 264 10.15 -9.65 7.06
C VAL A 264 10.31 -10.29 8.43
N ALA A 265 10.12 -9.50 9.49
CA ALA A 265 10.21 -9.95 10.86
C ALA A 265 8.93 -10.66 11.32
N ALA A 266 9.02 -11.44 12.39
CA ALA A 266 7.85 -11.86 13.16
C ALA A 266 7.18 -10.64 13.85
N PRO A 267 5.85 -10.66 14.06
CA PRO A 267 4.90 -11.75 13.77
C PRO A 267 4.21 -11.65 12.39
N TYR A 268 4.72 -10.80 11.49
CA TYR A 268 4.12 -10.59 10.17
C TYR A 268 4.21 -11.82 9.28
N LEU A 269 5.26 -12.60 9.49
CA LEU A 269 5.32 -14.03 9.18
C LEU A 269 5.58 -14.80 10.49
N PRO A 270 5.37 -16.13 10.54
CA PRO A 270 5.47 -16.90 11.79
C PRO A 270 6.87 -16.88 12.42
N LYS A 271 7.88 -16.53 11.63
CA LYS A 271 9.28 -16.34 12.04
C LYS A 271 9.93 -15.28 11.16
N ASP A 272 11.03 -14.73 11.65
CA ASP A 272 11.90 -13.87 10.84
C ASP A 272 12.31 -14.60 9.57
N SER A 273 11.99 -13.99 8.43
CA SER A 273 12.13 -14.59 7.12
C SER A 273 12.96 -13.68 6.22
N SER A 274 13.87 -14.29 5.47
CA SER A 274 14.70 -13.62 4.46
C SER A 274 14.53 -14.31 3.12
N PHE A 275 14.15 -13.54 2.12
CA PHE A 275 13.94 -13.98 0.75
C PHE A 275 15.01 -13.36 -0.13
N LYS A 276 15.66 -14.21 -0.93
CA LYS A 276 16.75 -13.83 -1.83
C LYS A 276 16.32 -13.96 -3.27
N ASN A 277 16.85 -13.12 -4.14
CA ASN A 277 16.59 -13.17 -5.58
C ASN A 277 15.08 -13.08 -5.93
N VAL A 278 14.33 -12.31 -5.14
CA VAL A 278 12.93 -11.99 -5.37
C VAL A 278 12.82 -11.03 -6.55
N PHE A 279 11.79 -11.22 -7.36
CA PHE A 279 11.48 -10.35 -8.49
C PHE A 279 10.25 -9.49 -8.23
N GLY A 280 10.22 -8.32 -8.84
CA GLY A 280 9.15 -7.35 -8.67
C GLY A 280 9.20 -6.25 -9.73
N ILE A 281 8.44 -5.20 -9.48
CA ILE A 281 8.47 -3.97 -10.27
C ILE A 281 8.63 -2.74 -9.37
N LYS A 282 9.33 -1.74 -9.89
CA LYS A 282 9.23 -0.34 -9.46
C LYS A 282 8.16 0.30 -10.34
N VAL A 283 7.21 1.02 -9.74
CA VAL A 283 6.12 1.66 -10.47
C VAL A 283 5.63 2.92 -9.78
N ASP A 284 5.04 3.82 -10.57
CA ASP A 284 4.14 4.89 -10.13
C ASP A 284 2.81 4.72 -10.89
N ILE A 285 1.70 4.53 -10.19
CA ILE A 285 0.37 4.28 -10.80
C ILE A 285 -0.69 5.15 -10.16
N ALA A 286 -1.64 5.63 -10.96
CA ALA A 286 -2.84 6.26 -10.43
C ALA A 286 -3.83 5.20 -9.94
N PHE A 287 -4.67 5.55 -8.96
CA PHE A 287 -5.73 4.67 -8.48
C PHE A 287 -7.07 5.39 -8.27
N ILE A 288 -8.15 4.60 -8.32
CA ILE A 288 -9.50 4.97 -7.91
C ILE A 288 -9.90 4.05 -6.76
N GLU A 289 -10.31 4.60 -5.63
CA GLU A 289 -10.70 3.83 -4.47
C GLU A 289 -12.22 3.73 -4.35
N ARG A 290 -12.72 2.51 -4.20
CA ARG A 290 -14.11 2.19 -3.89
C ARG A 290 -14.17 1.63 -2.48
N ASN A 291 -14.79 2.41 -1.61
CA ASN A 291 -14.88 2.12 -0.19
C ASN A 291 -16.17 1.35 0.16
N GLY A 292 -16.10 0.54 1.22
CA GLY A 292 -17.27 -0.09 1.84
C GLY A 292 -17.99 -1.11 0.97
N LEU A 293 -17.28 -1.86 0.12
CA LEU A 293 -17.91 -2.93 -0.66
C LEU A 293 -18.23 -4.11 0.26
N ASP A 294 -19.44 -4.63 0.15
CA ASP A 294 -19.83 -5.85 0.85
C ASP A 294 -18.96 -7.02 0.38
N SER A 295 -18.24 -7.65 1.32
CA SER A 295 -17.45 -8.86 1.06
C SER A 295 -18.30 -10.12 0.97
N ALA A 296 -19.55 -10.06 1.46
CA ALA A 296 -20.43 -11.21 1.52
C ALA A 296 -20.98 -11.52 0.12
N PRO A 297 -21.18 -12.80 -0.22
CA PRO A 297 -22.02 -13.15 -1.35
C PRO A 297 -23.42 -12.63 -1.02
N THR A 298 -23.90 -11.63 -1.76
CA THR A 298 -25.33 -11.39 -1.83
C THR A 298 -25.92 -12.69 -2.35
N ALA A 299 -26.77 -13.37 -1.55
CA ALA A 299 -27.52 -14.50 -2.03
C ALA A 299 -28.17 -14.08 -3.37
N PRO A 300 -28.08 -14.89 -4.44
CA PRO A 300 -28.73 -14.52 -5.68
C PRO A 300 -30.20 -14.30 -5.34
N ALA A 301 -30.70 -13.10 -5.61
CA ALA A 301 -32.12 -12.84 -5.55
C ALA A 301 -32.76 -13.83 -6.53
N MET A 302 -33.33 -14.92 -6.00
CA MET A 302 -34.17 -15.79 -6.81
C MET A 302 -35.28 -14.90 -7.36
N PRO A 303 -35.43 -14.77 -8.69
CA PRO A 303 -36.63 -14.15 -9.21
C PRO A 303 -37.83 -14.95 -8.71
N PRO A 304 -38.93 -14.29 -8.32
CA PRO A 304 -40.13 -15.01 -7.92
C PRO A 304 -40.53 -15.95 -9.06
N ALA A 305 -40.74 -17.22 -8.72
CA ALA A 305 -41.23 -18.22 -9.64
C ALA A 305 -42.50 -17.70 -10.32
N ALA A 306 -42.48 -17.66 -11.66
CA ALA A 306 -43.65 -17.49 -12.50
C ALA A 306 -44.16 -18.86 -12.94
#